data_AF-A0A6V6ZMC9-F1
#
_entry.id   AF-A0A6V6ZMC9-F1
#
_cell.length_a   1.000
_cell.length_b   1.000
_cell.length_c   1.000
_cell.angle_alpha   90.00
_cell.angle_beta   90.00
_cell.angle_gamma   90.00
#
_symmetry.space_group_name_H-M   'P 1'
#
loop_
_entity.id
_entity.type
_entity.pdbx_description
1 polymer ?
#
loop_
_entity_poly.entity_id
_entity_poly.type
_entity_poly.pdbx_seq_one_letter_code
_entity_poly.pdbx_strand_id
1 'polypeptide(L)' 'MVVVLGMAILGAILGALTARKRNGSTADIAQYAAGYGIAFALVGLVLSLILVRLVV' A
#
# COMPACT_ATOMS: atom_id res chain seq x y z
N MET A 1 0.92 -12.21 7.21
CA MET A 1 0.12 -11.93 5.99
C MET A 1 -0.94 -10.86 6.19
N VAL A 2 -1.72 -10.88 7.29
CA VAL A 2 -2.76 -9.86 7.56
C VAL A 2 -2.21 -8.42 7.50
N VAL A 3 -1.07 -8.15 8.16
CA VAL A 3 -0.45 -6.81 8.17
C VAL A 3 -0.04 -6.36 6.76
N VAL A 4 0.51 -7.27 5.94
CA VAL A 4 0.93 -6.98 4.56
C VAL A 4 -0.26 -6.58 3.70
N LEU A 5 -1.34 -7.39 3.74
CA LEU A 5 -2.54 -7.12 2.95
C LEU A 5 -3.25 -5.83 3.41
N GLY A 6 -3.32 -5.62 4.73
CA GLY A 6 -3.89 -4.39 5.29
C GLY A 6 -3.14 -3.15 4.81
N MET A 7 -1.80 -3.19 4.86
CA MET A 7 -0.96 -2.10 4.35
C MET A 7 -1.10 -1.92 2.84
N ALA A 8 -1.13 -3.00 2.06
CA ALA A 8 -1.30 -2.94 0.61
C ALA A 8 -2.61 -2.24 0.20
N ILE A 9 -3.72 -2.58 0.86
CA ILE A 9 -5.03 -1.96 0.61
C ILE A 9 -4.99 -0.47 1.00
N LEU A 10 -4.41 -0.15 2.16
CA LEU A 10 -4.23 1.24 2.61
C LEU A 10 -3.43 2.06 1.60
N GLY A 11 -2.30 1.52 1.13
CA GLY A 11 -1.48 2.13 0.09
C GLY A 11 -2.26 2.33 -1.20
N ALA A 12 -2.96 1.30 -1.68
CA ALA A 12 -3.73 1.38 -2.92
C ALA A 12 -4.82 2.46 -2.87
N ILE A 13 -5.55 2.56 -1.75
CA ILE A 13 -6.56 3.60 -1.53
C ILE A 13 -5.91 4.99 -1.55
N LEU A 14 -4.79 5.17 -0.82
CA LEU A 14 -4.08 6.46 -0.78
C LEU A 14 -3.52 6.86 -2.15
N GLY A 15 -2.96 5.91 -2.90
CA GLY A 15 -2.48 6.13 -4.26
C GLY A 15 -3.61 6.54 -5.21
N ALA A 16 -4.71 5.79 -5.20
CA ALA A 16 -5.89 6.10 -6.00
C ALA A 16 -6.45 7.49 -5.69
N LEU A 17 -6.58 7.84 -4.40
CA LEU A 17 -7.05 9.15 -3.97
C LEU A 17 -6.09 10.28 -4.37
N THR A 18 -4.78 10.04 -4.32
CA THR A 18 -3.77 11.02 -4.72
C THR A 18 -3.83 11.31 -6.21
N ALA A 19 -3.96 10.28 -7.06
CA ALA A 19 -4.13 10.45 -8.50
C ALA A 19 -5.47 11.12 -8.85
N ARG A 20 -6.56 10.74 -8.16
CA ARG A 20 -7.87 11.36 -8.33
C ARG A 20 -7.85 12.85 -7.98
N LYS A 21 -7.17 13.25 -6.89
CA LYS A 21 -6.98 14.67 -6.52
C LYS A 21 -6.19 15.45 -7.56
N ARG A 22 -5.35 14.79 -8.35
CA ARG A 22 -4.56 15.38 -9.44
C ARG A 22 -5.27 15.32 -10.80
N ASN A 23 -6.56 14.97 -10.84
CA ASN A 23 -7.34 14.77 -12.06
C ASN A 23 -6.69 13.79 -13.05
N GLY A 24 -5.98 12.77 -12.54
CA GLY A 24 -5.39 11.72 -13.37
C GLY A 24 -6.46 10.89 -14.08
N SER A 25 -6.10 10.33 -15.24
CA SER A 25 -6.97 9.40 -15.98
C SER A 25 -7.22 8.13 -15.16
N THR A 26 -8.20 7.31 -15.55
CA THR A 26 -8.46 6.02 -14.89
C THR A 26 -7.22 5.11 -14.89
N ALA A 27 -6.40 5.17 -15.95
CA ALA A 27 -5.14 4.45 -16.03
C ALA A 27 -4.11 4.98 -15.02
N ASP A 28 -4.01 6.31 -14.87
CA ASP A 28 -3.11 6.92 -13.87
C ASP A 28 -3.52 6.57 -12.45
N ILE A 29 -4.84 6.56 -12.17
CA ILE A 29 -5.39 6.17 -10.88
C ILE A 29 -5.02 4.72 -10.56
N ALA A 30 -5.18 3.81 -11.51
CA ALA A 30 -4.80 2.40 -11.35
C ALA A 30 -3.30 2.23 -11.11
N GLN A 31 -2.46 2.97 -11.84
CA GLN A 31 -1.01 2.91 -11.70
C GLN A 31 -0.53 3.46 -10.35
N TYR A 32 -1.10 4.59 -9.89
CA TYR A 32 -0.80 5.13 -8.56
C TYR A 32 -1.28 4.21 -7.45
N ALA A 33 -2.47 3.62 -7.58
CA ALA A 33 -2.99 2.65 -6.63
C ALA A 33 -2.06 1.42 -6.55
N ALA A 34 -1.63 0.88 -7.69
CA ALA A 34 -0.69 -0.25 -7.72
C ALA A 34 0.67 0.14 -7.09
N GLY A 35 1.24 1.28 -7.48
CA GLY A 35 2.53 1.74 -6.97
C GLY A 35 2.52 1.98 -5.46
N TYR A 36 1.53 2.70 -4.94
CA TYR A 36 1.40 2.92 -3.50
C TYR A 36 1.05 1.62 -2.75
N GLY A 37 0.21 0.76 -3.34
CA GLY A 37 -0.13 -0.54 -2.77
C GLY A 37 1.10 -1.42 -2.58
N ILE A 38 1.98 -1.51 -3.58
CA ILE A 38 3.24 -2.25 -3.49
C ILE A 38 4.15 -1.62 -2.43
N ALA A 39 4.33 -0.30 -2.44
CA ALA A 39 5.18 0.39 -1.46
C ALA A 39 4.74 0.13 -0.02
N PHE A 40 3.44 0.24 0.27
CA PHE A 40 2.91 -0.04 1.60
C PHE A 40 2.95 -1.54 1.93
N ALA A 41 2.70 -2.44 0.97
CA ALA A 41 2.84 -3.88 1.19
C ALA A 41 4.26 -4.25 1.65
N LEU A 42 5.29 -3.64 1.05
CA LEU A 42 6.69 -3.82 1.45
C LEU A 42 6.93 -3.31 2.87
N VAL A 43 6.39 -2.15 3.25
CA VAL A 43 6.43 -1.66 4.64
C VAL A 43 5.75 -2.66 5.59
N GLY A 44 4.55 -3.14 5.23
CA GLY A 44 3.82 -4.14 6.01
C GLY A 44 4.57 -5.47 6.15
N LEU A 45 5.36 -5.86 5.15
CA LEU A 45 6.23 -7.04 5.20
C LEU A 45 7.33 -6.86 6.23
N VAL A 46 8.04 -5.73 6.18
CA VAL A 46 9.10 -5.41 7.16
C VAL A 46 8.52 -5.33 8.58
N LEU A 47 7.38 -4.65 8.76
CA LEU A 47 6.68 -4.59 10.05
C LEU A 47 6.27 -5.98 10.55
N SER A 48 5.82 -6.87 9.67
CA SER A 48 5.48 -8.25 10.04
C SER A 48 6.69 -9.00 10.56
N LEU A 49 7.85 -8.85 9.91
CA LEU A 49 9.10 -9.49 10.35
C LEU A 49 9.56 -8.95 11.69
N ILE A 50 9.47 -7.64 11.90
CA ILE A 50 9.79 -7.01 13.20
C ILE A 50 8.86 -7.54 14.29
N LEU A 51 7.55 -7.57 14.05
CA LEU A 51 6.58 -8.11 15.00
C LEU A 51 6.89 -9.54 15.41
N VAL A 52 7.18 -10.40 14.43
CA VAL A 52 7.58 -11.79 14.71
C VAL A 52 8.88 -11.86 15.51
N ARG A 53 9.82 -10.93 15.33
CA ARG A 53 11.11 -10.92 16.05
C ARG A 53 11.05 -10.33 17.47
N LEU A 54 10.05 -9.49 17.74
CA LEU A 54 9.94 -8.77 19.02
C LEU A 54 8.88 -9.37 19.95
N VAL A 55 7.83 -9.99 19.40
CA VAL A 55 6.68 -10.47 20.15
C VAL A 55 6.72 -11.98 20.36
N VAL A 56 7.45 -12.71 19.52
CA VAL A 56 7.63 -14.16 19.57
C VAL A 56 9.09 -14.47 19.83
#